data_AF-A0A1H3JDK0-F1
#
_entry.id   AF-A0A1H3JDK0-F1
#
_cell.length_a   1.000
_cell.length_b   1.000
_cell.length_c   1.000
_cell.angle_alpha   90.00
_cell.angle_beta   90.00
_cell.angle_gamma   90.00
#
_symmetry.space_group_name_H-M   'P 1'
#
loop_
_entity.id
_entity.type
_entity.pdbx_description
1 polymer ?
#
loop_
_entity_poly.entity_id
_entity_poly.type
_entity_poly.pdbx_seq_one_letter_code
_entity_poly.pdbx_strand_id
1 'polypeptide(L)'
;MPTLANPGQNPVLRAWRLLASTHLFDRLHLEQDLTARPSRLAAMLANPGDISFHDATDLRLLAAMTQEDRAELRAAARSGAGWDRTFATVALARLRDEAAGDLLADLVADPARWEDTASALRIGADESGSAALAEHEDLLAPWLLEMLGSDDEAVRRSAAATLGILRIAAAGPRLLRLAQSAIDELPSSEERTSTAWVLLNAAAGTSPGREVADQVRRWLDLPIDHAQWPADALAAIAARAEPGVYEWALERCADRLMNGDTRCTVDALAGRGRESLPLLEKVALESPHRDAPGKALEAIAALDSGLAERHAREHWTRFPEEAIEVLSERYRGSADPEVAELVVRIVKNAARRSPWDFCDALVRIGGPIAMSAATRAVEKLAERDEHDEDLPRLRSLVTHAAPARDLAAELTVLGLVPEWAAEVADELAPGPVSPYDLLLAVFERAGRSVDFDPDSGSYPPSYVDLLAEFVGAAGGTVEVSDVELVGIDEDGDAIEIDEEESEGFRFSFVHGGSSHSWDTEDNGDYLDIEVTAGMAHALRPADPSDPRRFVEVGNASTTYLFADPEKLSEFCKRNGIDEAF
;
A
#
# COMPACT_ATOMS: atom_id res chain seq x y z
N MET A 1 22.90 -19.03 -40.82
CA MET A 1 22.96 -20.17 -39.88
C MET A 1 24.42 -20.44 -39.60
N PRO A 2 24.85 -20.48 -38.33
CA PRO A 2 24.33 -21.43 -37.36
C PRO A 2 23.43 -20.82 -36.28
N THR A 3 22.53 -21.68 -35.85
CA THR A 3 21.56 -21.60 -34.76
C THR A 3 22.09 -22.40 -33.57
N LEU A 4 21.41 -22.20 -32.42
CA LEU A 4 21.38 -22.94 -31.14
C LEU A 4 22.13 -22.20 -30.01
N ALA A 5 21.47 -21.69 -28.95
CA ALA A 5 20.24 -22.14 -28.29
C ALA A 5 19.25 -21.02 -27.87
N ASN A 6 17.97 -21.37 -27.91
CA ASN A 6 16.74 -20.79 -27.33
C ASN A 6 16.35 -21.71 -26.12
N PRO A 7 15.19 -21.63 -25.42
CA PRO A 7 14.21 -20.55 -25.13
C PRO A 7 13.86 -20.51 -23.61
N GLY A 8 14.09 -19.40 -22.91
CA GLY A 8 13.62 -19.27 -21.51
C GLY A 8 14.06 -18.00 -20.79
N GLN A 9 13.24 -16.95 -20.91
CA GLN A 9 13.04 -15.86 -19.93
C GLN A 9 14.03 -14.69 -19.86
N ASN A 10 13.53 -13.54 -20.32
CA ASN A 10 14.14 -12.22 -20.49
C ASN A 10 13.90 -11.34 -19.21
N PRO A 11 14.90 -10.60 -18.65
CA PRO A 11 14.88 -10.10 -17.25
C PRO A 11 13.89 -8.99 -16.88
N VAL A 12 13.14 -8.43 -17.83
CA VAL A 12 11.90 -7.68 -17.48
C VAL A 12 10.90 -8.59 -16.73
N LEU A 13 10.93 -9.91 -16.96
CA LEU A 13 10.19 -10.92 -16.19
C LEU A 13 10.69 -11.09 -14.73
N ARG A 14 11.81 -10.45 -14.36
CA ARG A 14 12.36 -10.42 -12.99
C ARG A 14 11.89 -9.20 -12.19
N ALA A 15 11.52 -8.11 -12.87
CA ALA A 15 10.65 -7.07 -12.31
C ALA A 15 9.28 -7.64 -11.85
N TRP A 16 8.95 -8.85 -12.32
CA TRP A 16 7.71 -9.59 -12.05
C TRP A 16 7.78 -10.64 -10.93
N ARG A 17 8.92 -10.85 -10.24
CA ARG A 17 8.99 -11.84 -9.14
C ARG A 17 9.34 -11.30 -7.76
N LEU A 18 9.72 -10.03 -7.63
CA LEU A 18 10.38 -9.47 -6.43
C LEU A 18 10.02 -7.98 -6.19
N LEU A 19 8.91 -7.48 -6.76
CA LEU A 19 7.70 -7.14 -5.98
C LEU A 19 7.35 -8.05 -4.77
N ALA A 20 7.91 -9.25 -4.70
CA ALA A 20 7.76 -10.21 -3.59
C ALA A 20 8.58 -9.93 -2.30
N SER A 21 9.23 -8.78 -2.11
CA SER A 21 9.92 -8.47 -0.83
C SER A 21 9.74 -7.05 -0.29
N THR A 22 9.28 -6.08 -1.09
CA THR A 22 9.10 -4.68 -0.66
C THR A 22 7.72 -4.35 -0.07
N HIS A 23 6.88 -5.36 0.16
CA HIS A 23 5.68 -5.21 0.99
C HIS A 23 5.56 -6.31 2.06
N LEU A 24 6.64 -6.90 2.58
CA LEU A 24 6.46 -7.93 3.64
C LEU A 24 6.18 -7.34 5.03
N PHE A 25 6.60 -6.09 5.29
CA PHE A 25 6.15 -5.34 6.47
C PHE A 25 4.85 -4.58 6.25
N ASP A 26 4.57 -4.20 5.00
CA ASP A 26 3.25 -3.70 4.65
C ASP A 26 2.22 -4.83 4.72
N ARG A 27 2.46 -6.02 4.14
CA ARG A 27 1.51 -7.17 4.11
C ARG A 27 1.01 -7.65 5.48
N LEU A 28 1.77 -7.46 6.55
CA LEU A 28 1.41 -7.65 7.97
C LEU A 28 0.37 -6.68 8.55
N HIS A 29 0.20 -5.51 7.94
CA HIS A 29 -0.74 -4.47 8.33
C HIS A 29 -1.67 -4.07 7.17
N LEU A 30 -1.80 -4.93 6.14
CA LEU A 30 -2.36 -4.56 4.82
C LEU A 30 -3.65 -5.29 4.41
N GLU A 31 -4.27 -6.02 5.33
CA GLU A 31 -5.51 -6.78 5.11
C GLU A 31 -6.65 -6.24 5.99
N GLN A 32 -6.67 -4.92 6.17
CA GLN A 32 -7.83 -4.20 6.68
C GLN A 32 -8.49 -3.47 5.51
N ASP A 33 -9.82 -3.56 5.48
CA ASP A 33 -10.75 -2.75 4.69
C ASP A 33 -11.30 -3.31 3.35
N LEU A 34 -12.19 -4.31 3.47
CA LEU A 34 -12.99 -4.88 2.38
C LEU A 34 -14.47 -4.46 2.35
N THR A 35 -14.88 -3.48 3.17
CA THR A 35 -16.26 -2.98 3.20
C THR A 35 -16.42 -1.49 3.03
N ALA A 36 -15.36 -0.69 3.15
CA ALA A 36 -15.31 0.61 2.46
C ALA A 36 -15.44 0.44 0.95
N ARG A 37 -15.30 -0.79 0.43
CA ARG A 37 -15.25 -1.06 -1.01
C ARG A 37 -16.45 -0.52 -1.78
N PRO A 38 -17.73 -0.71 -1.42
CA PRO A 38 -18.82 -0.18 -2.23
C PRO A 38 -19.04 1.32 -2.03
N SER A 39 -18.86 1.85 -0.80
CA SER A 39 -19.06 3.28 -0.49
C SER A 39 -17.94 4.15 -1.04
N ARG A 40 -16.67 3.77 -0.82
CA ARG A 40 -15.50 4.44 -1.40
C ARG A 40 -15.47 4.29 -2.91
N LEU A 41 -15.75 3.10 -3.45
CA LEU A 41 -15.84 2.94 -4.91
C LEU A 41 -16.98 3.78 -5.51
N ALA A 42 -18.16 3.80 -4.88
CA ALA A 42 -19.26 4.66 -5.32
C ALA A 42 -18.88 6.15 -5.24
N ALA A 43 -18.17 6.57 -4.19
CA ALA A 43 -17.63 7.93 -4.08
C ALA A 43 -16.61 8.22 -5.19
N MET A 44 -15.69 7.30 -5.49
CA MET A 44 -14.74 7.42 -6.61
C MET A 44 -15.44 7.48 -7.97
N LEU A 45 -16.55 6.76 -8.14
CA LEU A 45 -17.35 6.78 -9.37
C LEU A 45 -18.15 8.08 -9.51
N ALA A 46 -18.68 8.59 -8.40
CA ALA A 46 -19.41 9.85 -8.34
C ALA A 46 -18.49 11.06 -8.54
N ASN A 47 -17.32 11.06 -7.89
CA ASN A 47 -16.32 12.13 -7.91
C ASN A 47 -14.91 11.55 -8.22
N PRO A 48 -14.60 11.23 -9.49
CA PRO A 48 -13.30 10.66 -9.84
C PRO A 48 -12.09 11.55 -9.49
N GLY A 49 -12.28 12.86 -9.30
CA GLY A 49 -11.23 13.76 -8.82
C GLY A 49 -10.68 13.39 -7.44
N ASP A 50 -11.44 12.64 -6.64
CA ASP A 50 -11.04 12.19 -5.31
C ASP A 50 -10.22 10.89 -5.32
N ILE A 51 -10.00 10.30 -6.50
CA ILE A 51 -9.18 9.08 -6.63
C ILE A 51 -7.72 9.40 -6.29
N SER A 52 -7.20 8.77 -5.24
CA SER A 52 -5.79 8.84 -4.86
C SER A 52 -4.99 7.71 -5.51
N PHE A 53 -4.18 8.04 -6.51
CA PHE A 53 -3.29 7.06 -7.15
C PHE A 53 -2.05 6.69 -6.31
N HIS A 54 -1.92 7.25 -5.10
CA HIS A 54 -0.88 6.90 -4.13
C HIS A 54 -1.42 6.07 -2.97
N ASP A 55 -2.75 6.00 -2.85
CA ASP A 55 -3.41 5.23 -1.83
C ASP A 55 -3.57 3.78 -2.27
N ALA A 56 -3.13 2.85 -1.42
CA ALA A 56 -3.15 1.43 -1.76
C ALA A 56 -4.59 0.89 -1.85
N THR A 57 -5.53 1.45 -1.07
CA THR A 57 -6.94 1.05 -1.04
C THR A 57 -7.62 1.44 -2.36
N ASP A 58 -7.54 2.70 -2.77
CA ASP A 58 -8.09 3.18 -4.05
C ASP A 58 -7.55 2.38 -5.25
N LEU A 59 -6.24 2.06 -5.26
CA LEU A 59 -5.65 1.26 -6.33
C LEU A 59 -6.21 -0.18 -6.39
N ARG A 60 -6.50 -0.79 -5.24
CA ARG A 60 -7.16 -2.11 -5.18
C ARG A 60 -8.61 -2.04 -5.65
N LEU A 61 -9.33 -0.99 -5.26
CA LEU A 61 -10.72 -0.76 -5.70
C LEU A 61 -10.80 -0.62 -7.21
N LEU A 62 -9.93 0.20 -7.80
CA LEU A 62 -9.82 0.32 -9.26
C LEU A 62 -9.57 -1.05 -9.90
N ALA A 63 -8.62 -1.83 -9.38
CA ALA A 63 -8.29 -3.14 -9.93
C ALA A 63 -9.46 -4.14 -9.85
N ALA A 64 -10.32 -4.02 -8.83
CA ALA A 64 -11.48 -4.87 -8.61
C ALA A 64 -12.76 -4.42 -9.37
N MET A 65 -12.73 -3.26 -10.06
CA MET A 65 -13.88 -2.71 -10.77
C MET A 65 -14.52 -3.68 -11.77
N THR A 66 -15.84 -3.78 -11.70
CA THR A 66 -16.70 -4.49 -12.64
C THR A 66 -16.77 -3.75 -13.99
N GLN A 67 -17.43 -4.35 -14.98
CA GLN A 67 -17.68 -3.67 -16.25
C GLN A 67 -18.70 -2.53 -16.13
N GLU A 68 -19.57 -2.57 -15.13
CA GLU A 68 -20.55 -1.51 -14.85
C GLU A 68 -19.85 -0.29 -14.25
N ASP A 69 -19.00 -0.49 -13.24
CA ASP A 69 -18.16 0.58 -12.65
C ASP A 69 -17.29 1.26 -13.71
N ARG A 70 -16.68 0.47 -14.61
CA ARG A 70 -15.92 1.02 -15.75
C ARG A 70 -16.81 1.80 -16.72
N ALA A 71 -18.07 1.39 -16.92
CA ALA A 71 -19.00 2.15 -17.74
C ALA A 71 -19.34 3.51 -17.13
N GLU A 72 -19.47 3.58 -15.80
CA GLU A 72 -19.64 4.84 -15.07
C GLU A 72 -18.40 5.73 -15.15
N LEU A 73 -17.20 5.19 -14.94
CA LEU A 73 -15.96 5.95 -15.18
C LEU A 73 -15.85 6.45 -16.62
N ARG A 74 -16.24 5.64 -17.62
CA ARG A 74 -16.27 6.09 -19.03
C ARG A 74 -17.27 7.21 -19.23
N ALA A 75 -18.40 7.22 -18.53
CA ALA A 75 -19.35 8.32 -18.57
C ALA A 75 -18.74 9.59 -17.97
N ALA A 76 -18.12 9.50 -16.79
CA ALA A 76 -17.41 10.60 -16.15
C ALA A 76 -16.26 11.14 -17.02
N ALA A 77 -15.48 10.26 -17.67
CA ALA A 77 -14.42 10.65 -18.59
C ALA A 77 -14.92 11.38 -19.86
N ARG A 78 -16.16 11.14 -20.29
CA ARG A 78 -16.76 11.81 -21.45
C ARG A 78 -17.44 13.12 -21.12
N SER A 79 -18.18 13.18 -20.00
CA SER A 79 -19.07 14.30 -19.67
C SER A 79 -18.78 14.99 -18.34
N GLY A 80 -17.83 14.48 -17.55
CA GLY A 80 -17.42 15.08 -16.28
C GLY A 80 -16.76 16.44 -16.47
N ALA A 81 -16.76 17.23 -15.40
CA ALA A 81 -16.13 18.54 -15.36
C ALA A 81 -14.71 18.46 -14.80
N GLY A 82 -13.85 19.41 -15.21
CA GLY A 82 -12.53 19.62 -14.60
C GLY A 82 -11.71 18.36 -14.35
N TRP A 83 -11.33 18.17 -13.07
CA TRP A 83 -10.47 17.10 -12.58
C TRP A 83 -11.11 15.71 -12.65
N ASP A 84 -12.42 15.59 -12.46
CA ASP A 84 -13.15 14.32 -12.54
C ASP A 84 -12.98 13.65 -13.90
N ARG A 85 -13.10 14.44 -14.97
CA ARG A 85 -12.91 13.94 -16.33
C ARG A 85 -11.51 13.39 -16.53
N THR A 86 -10.51 14.12 -16.02
CA THR A 86 -9.09 13.79 -16.19
C THR A 86 -8.73 12.55 -15.38
N PHE A 87 -9.14 12.48 -14.11
CA PHE A 87 -8.83 11.36 -13.22
C PHE A 87 -9.56 10.09 -13.65
N ALA A 88 -10.82 10.18 -14.07
CA ALA A 88 -11.53 9.04 -14.66
C ALA A 88 -10.79 8.50 -15.89
N THR A 89 -10.28 9.38 -16.76
CA THR A 89 -9.52 8.96 -17.94
C THR A 89 -8.18 8.29 -17.59
N VAL A 90 -7.44 8.85 -16.62
CA VAL A 90 -6.17 8.27 -16.13
C VAL A 90 -6.41 6.92 -15.44
N ALA A 91 -7.46 6.81 -14.62
CA ALA A 91 -7.85 5.56 -13.99
C ALA A 91 -8.20 4.48 -15.04
N LEU A 92 -8.99 4.81 -16.06
CA LEU A 92 -9.30 3.90 -17.17
C LEU A 92 -8.05 3.47 -17.95
N ALA A 93 -7.11 4.39 -18.21
CA ALA A 93 -5.84 4.06 -18.85
C ALA A 93 -5.01 3.10 -18.01
N ARG A 94 -4.95 3.32 -16.68
CA ARG A 94 -4.27 2.44 -15.74
C ARG A 94 -4.89 1.05 -15.68
N LEU A 95 -6.22 0.97 -15.81
CA LEU A 95 -6.98 -0.27 -15.91
C LEU A 95 -6.94 -0.93 -17.29
N ARG A 96 -6.20 -0.35 -18.24
CA ARG A 96 -6.07 -0.81 -19.64
C ARG A 96 -7.43 -0.96 -20.31
N ASP A 97 -8.32 -0.03 -20.03
CA ASP A 97 -9.64 0.00 -20.61
C ASP A 97 -9.56 0.31 -22.12
N GLU A 98 -10.39 -0.35 -22.93
CA GLU A 98 -10.37 -0.18 -24.38
C GLU A 98 -10.71 1.25 -24.84
N ALA A 99 -11.48 2.00 -24.04
CA ALA A 99 -11.84 3.38 -24.35
C ALA A 99 -10.74 4.39 -23.97
N ALA A 100 -9.72 3.98 -23.22
CA ALA A 100 -8.74 4.89 -22.64
C ALA A 100 -7.96 5.68 -23.70
N GLY A 101 -7.59 5.05 -24.83
CA GLY A 101 -6.86 5.71 -25.91
C GLY A 101 -7.64 6.89 -26.52
N ASP A 102 -8.92 6.68 -26.82
CA ASP A 102 -9.78 7.72 -27.39
C ASP A 102 -10.05 8.84 -26.37
N LEU A 103 -10.28 8.49 -25.11
CA LEU A 103 -10.51 9.46 -24.03
C LEU A 103 -9.26 10.31 -23.75
N LEU A 104 -8.08 9.69 -23.74
CA LEU A 104 -6.81 10.41 -23.66
C LEU A 104 -6.63 11.34 -24.86
N ALA A 105 -7.00 10.90 -26.07
CA ALA A 105 -6.90 11.71 -27.28
C ALA A 105 -7.77 12.97 -27.20
N ASP A 106 -8.99 12.83 -26.67
CA ASP A 106 -9.90 13.95 -26.43
C ASP A 106 -9.36 14.93 -25.37
N LEU A 107 -8.71 14.44 -24.31
CA LEU A 107 -8.11 15.30 -23.28
C LEU A 107 -6.91 16.10 -23.83
N VAL A 108 -5.99 15.43 -24.53
CA VAL A 108 -4.78 16.10 -25.04
C VAL A 108 -5.08 17.10 -26.17
N ALA A 109 -6.22 16.93 -26.85
CA ALA A 109 -6.69 17.84 -27.90
C ALA A 109 -7.19 19.21 -27.38
N ASP A 110 -7.35 19.40 -26.06
CA ASP A 110 -7.81 20.65 -25.44
C ASP A 110 -6.66 21.40 -24.73
N PRO A 111 -6.05 22.42 -25.37
CA PRO A 111 -4.99 23.23 -24.77
C PRO A 111 -5.33 23.90 -23.45
N ALA A 112 -6.61 24.19 -23.20
CA ALA A 112 -7.03 24.81 -21.95
C ALA A 112 -6.89 23.89 -20.74
N ARG A 113 -6.71 22.57 -20.95
CA ARG A 113 -6.63 21.54 -19.91
C ARG A 113 -5.25 20.90 -19.81
N TRP A 114 -4.26 21.42 -20.52
CA TRP A 114 -2.96 20.77 -20.63
C TRP A 114 -2.25 20.65 -19.28
N GLU A 115 -2.31 21.66 -18.42
CA GLU A 115 -1.71 21.62 -17.07
C GLU A 115 -2.34 20.52 -16.19
N ASP A 116 -3.66 20.51 -16.08
CA ASP A 116 -4.41 19.51 -15.31
C ASP A 116 -4.15 18.09 -15.83
N THR A 117 -4.15 17.93 -17.16
CA THR A 117 -3.94 16.62 -17.81
C THR A 117 -2.53 16.10 -17.53
N ALA A 118 -1.49 16.93 -17.67
CA ALA A 118 -0.13 16.50 -17.38
C ALA A 118 0.09 16.24 -15.88
N SER A 119 -0.56 17.01 -15.01
CA SER A 119 -0.49 16.83 -13.56
C SER A 119 -1.15 15.52 -13.13
N ALA A 120 -2.35 15.21 -13.64
CA ALA A 120 -3.03 13.95 -13.39
C ALA A 120 -2.24 12.74 -13.92
N LEU A 121 -1.68 12.84 -15.14
CA LEU A 121 -0.82 11.80 -15.69
C LEU A 121 0.42 11.57 -14.81
N ARG A 122 1.03 12.64 -14.27
CA ARG A 122 2.16 12.54 -13.36
C ARG A 122 1.78 11.83 -12.06
N ILE A 123 0.62 12.15 -11.48
CA ILE A 123 0.12 11.54 -10.24
C ILE A 123 -0.22 10.06 -10.48
N GLY A 124 -0.91 9.75 -11.59
CA GLY A 124 -1.32 8.38 -11.93
C GLY A 124 -0.21 7.46 -12.42
N ALA A 125 1.00 7.97 -12.66
CA ALA A 125 2.14 7.24 -13.21
C ALA A 125 3.15 6.77 -12.14
N ASP A 126 2.70 6.12 -11.07
CA ASP A 126 3.62 5.37 -10.19
C ASP A 126 4.30 4.19 -10.92
N GLU A 127 5.08 3.36 -10.21
CA GLU A 127 5.80 2.23 -10.84
C GLU A 127 4.90 1.26 -11.63
N SER A 128 3.64 1.08 -11.19
CA SER A 128 2.68 0.18 -11.85
C SER A 128 1.83 0.88 -12.92
N GLY A 129 1.45 2.14 -12.69
CA GLY A 129 0.67 2.96 -13.63
C GLY A 129 1.48 3.51 -14.78
N SER A 130 2.78 3.76 -14.58
CA SER A 130 3.67 4.20 -15.65
C SER A 130 3.74 3.17 -16.80
N ALA A 131 3.74 1.87 -16.48
CA ALA A 131 3.72 0.81 -17.49
C ALA A 131 2.42 0.75 -18.28
N ALA A 132 1.27 1.01 -17.63
CA ALA A 132 -0.02 1.06 -18.31
C ALA A 132 -0.15 2.32 -19.20
N LEU A 133 0.26 3.48 -18.68
CA LEU A 133 0.24 4.73 -19.44
C LEU A 133 1.24 4.73 -20.61
N ALA A 134 2.36 4.01 -20.49
CA ALA A 134 3.32 3.84 -21.58
C ALA A 134 2.73 3.11 -22.81
N GLU A 135 1.63 2.36 -22.67
CA GLU A 135 0.95 1.73 -23.82
C GLU A 135 0.31 2.77 -24.75
N HIS A 136 0.12 4.00 -24.25
CA HIS A 136 -0.38 5.14 -25.01
C HIS A 136 0.74 6.13 -25.40
N GLU A 137 2.02 5.71 -25.36
CA GLU A 137 3.18 6.56 -25.69
C GLU A 137 3.03 7.25 -27.05
N ASP A 138 2.58 6.54 -28.09
CA ASP A 138 2.43 7.11 -29.45
C ASP A 138 1.48 8.31 -29.49
N LEU A 139 0.50 8.36 -28.58
CA LEU A 139 -0.44 9.46 -28.42
C LEU A 139 0.12 10.56 -27.52
N LEU A 140 0.66 10.17 -26.35
CA LEU A 140 1.08 11.10 -25.31
C LEU A 140 2.38 11.83 -25.66
N ALA A 141 3.34 11.14 -26.30
CA ALA A 141 4.67 11.68 -26.55
C ALA A 141 4.67 12.94 -27.44
N PRO A 142 3.97 13.00 -28.60
CA PRO A 142 3.93 14.21 -29.42
C PRO A 142 3.36 15.42 -28.67
N TRP A 143 2.28 15.20 -27.93
CA TRP A 143 1.61 16.24 -27.14
C TRP A 143 2.48 16.75 -25.97
N LEU A 144 3.07 15.85 -25.18
CA LEU A 144 3.98 16.21 -24.09
C LEU A 144 5.21 16.96 -24.61
N LEU A 145 5.73 16.58 -25.78
CA LEU A 145 6.82 17.29 -26.45
C LEU A 145 6.40 18.70 -26.91
N GLU A 146 5.15 18.89 -27.33
CA GLU A 146 4.60 20.20 -27.64
C GLU A 146 4.51 21.08 -26.39
N MET A 147 3.90 20.56 -25.31
CA MET A 147 3.81 21.25 -24.01
C MET A 147 5.18 21.63 -23.42
N LEU A 148 6.20 20.81 -23.65
CA LEU A 148 7.58 21.12 -23.24
C LEU A 148 8.11 22.42 -23.91
N GLY A 149 7.44 22.92 -24.94
CA GLY A 149 7.71 24.21 -25.59
C GLY A 149 6.83 25.37 -25.11
N SER A 150 5.95 25.15 -24.14
CA SER A 150 5.11 26.20 -23.55
C SER A 150 5.97 27.26 -22.87
N ASP A 151 5.54 28.52 -23.01
CA ASP A 151 6.10 29.65 -22.26
C ASP A 151 5.73 29.55 -20.76
N ASP A 152 4.60 28.90 -20.45
CA ASP A 152 4.17 28.63 -19.09
C ASP A 152 5.10 27.61 -18.41
N GLU A 153 5.73 28.04 -17.32
CA GLU A 153 6.67 27.22 -16.56
C GLU A 153 6.02 26.02 -15.87
N ALA A 154 4.80 26.16 -15.35
CA ALA A 154 4.08 25.08 -14.68
C ALA A 154 3.73 23.96 -15.68
N VAL A 155 3.18 24.34 -16.84
CA VAL A 155 2.89 23.44 -17.97
C VAL A 155 4.14 22.70 -18.42
N ARG A 156 5.24 23.43 -18.64
CA ARG A 156 6.52 22.87 -19.08
C ARG A 156 7.11 21.90 -18.05
N ARG A 157 7.02 22.24 -16.76
CA ARG A 157 7.52 21.41 -15.65
C ARG A 157 6.73 20.12 -15.51
N SER A 158 5.39 20.19 -15.57
CA SER A 158 4.53 19.00 -15.53
C SER A 158 4.77 18.10 -16.74
N ALA A 159 4.87 18.66 -17.94
CA ALA A 159 5.21 17.88 -19.14
C ALA A 159 6.57 17.19 -19.02
N ALA A 160 7.60 17.90 -18.53
CA ALA A 160 8.92 17.30 -18.31
C ALA A 160 8.87 16.14 -17.32
N ALA A 161 8.23 16.33 -16.15
CA ALA A 161 8.11 15.29 -15.15
C ALA A 161 7.41 14.04 -15.72
N THR A 162 6.28 14.23 -16.41
CA THR A 162 5.52 13.14 -17.04
C THR A 162 6.34 12.40 -18.11
N LEU A 163 7.06 13.12 -18.98
CA LEU A 163 7.99 12.51 -19.96
C LEU A 163 9.05 11.65 -19.27
N GLY A 164 9.61 12.13 -18.16
CA GLY A 164 10.60 11.42 -17.34
C GLY A 164 10.07 10.11 -16.76
N ILE A 165 8.89 10.17 -16.15
CA ILE A 165 8.23 9.04 -15.49
C ILE A 165 7.79 7.99 -16.52
N LEU A 166 7.20 8.42 -17.64
CA LEU A 166 6.81 7.53 -18.74
C LEU A 166 8.01 7.06 -19.58
N ARG A 167 9.20 7.60 -19.33
CA ARG A 167 10.48 7.19 -19.95
C ARG A 167 10.48 7.35 -21.47
N ILE A 168 9.84 8.42 -21.97
CA ILE A 168 9.74 8.72 -23.40
C ILE A 168 11.11 9.11 -23.96
N ALA A 169 11.82 8.15 -24.56
CA ALA A 169 13.22 8.29 -24.97
C ALA A 169 13.44 9.47 -25.94
N ALA A 170 12.48 9.75 -26.82
CA ALA A 170 12.54 10.83 -27.79
C ALA A 170 12.68 12.23 -27.15
N ALA A 171 12.24 12.41 -25.89
CA ALA A 171 12.34 13.67 -25.18
C ALA A 171 13.73 13.94 -24.59
N GLY A 172 14.57 12.91 -24.41
CA GLY A 172 15.86 12.99 -23.71
C GLY A 172 16.76 14.14 -24.19
N PRO A 173 17.10 14.25 -25.48
CA PRO A 173 17.96 15.32 -25.98
C PRO A 173 17.40 16.73 -25.76
N ARG A 174 16.07 16.90 -25.78
CA ARG A 174 15.43 18.21 -25.56
C ARG A 174 15.40 18.56 -24.08
N LEU A 175 15.03 17.62 -23.22
CA LEU A 175 15.04 17.79 -21.76
C LEU A 175 16.45 18.13 -21.26
N LEU A 176 17.47 17.43 -21.77
CA LEU A 176 18.86 17.71 -21.41
C LEU A 176 19.30 19.12 -21.80
N ARG A 177 18.96 19.60 -23.01
CA ARG A 177 19.27 20.99 -23.42
C ARG A 177 18.57 22.02 -22.54
N LEU A 178 17.29 21.79 -22.22
CA LEU A 178 16.54 22.69 -21.33
C LEU A 178 17.13 22.68 -19.92
N ALA A 179 17.52 21.52 -19.40
CA ALA A 179 18.22 21.41 -18.12
C ALA A 179 19.54 22.19 -18.15
N GLN A 180 20.36 22.04 -19.20
CA GLN A 180 21.62 22.78 -19.36
C GLN A 180 21.41 24.29 -19.37
N SER A 181 20.46 24.79 -20.17
CA SER A 181 20.13 26.22 -20.21
C SER A 181 19.66 26.72 -18.83
N ALA A 182 18.77 25.98 -18.16
CA ALA A 182 18.29 26.34 -16.84
C ALA A 182 19.42 26.35 -15.80
N ILE A 183 20.39 25.42 -15.89
CA ILE A 183 21.58 25.38 -15.03
C ILE A 183 22.51 26.56 -15.30
N ASP A 184 22.75 26.91 -16.56
CA ASP A 184 23.62 28.00 -16.97
C ASP A 184 23.05 29.38 -16.59
N GLU A 185 21.72 29.50 -16.54
CA GLU A 185 20.99 30.71 -16.16
C GLU A 185 20.83 30.89 -14.64
N LEU A 186 21.21 29.90 -13.83
CA LEU A 186 21.11 30.02 -12.37
C LEU A 186 21.93 31.22 -11.86
N PRO A 187 21.30 32.19 -11.17
CA PRO A 187 22.03 33.29 -10.57
C PRO A 187 23.00 32.75 -9.51
N SER A 188 24.12 33.47 -9.32
CA SER A 188 25.12 33.12 -8.29
C SER A 188 24.59 33.18 -6.85
N SER A 189 23.37 33.69 -6.64
CA SER A 189 22.71 33.83 -5.33
C SER A 189 21.41 33.00 -5.25
N GLU A 190 21.26 32.34 -4.10
CA GLU A 190 20.19 31.54 -3.46
C GLU A 190 18.81 31.29 -4.09
N GLU A 191 18.31 32.06 -5.06
CA GLU A 191 17.07 31.72 -5.78
C GLU A 191 17.37 30.74 -6.91
N ARG A 192 17.54 29.47 -6.54
CA ARG A 192 17.75 28.36 -7.48
C ARG A 192 16.42 27.68 -7.77
N THR A 193 16.06 27.64 -9.05
CA THR A 193 14.72 27.24 -9.50
C THR A 193 14.56 25.72 -9.45
N SER A 194 13.41 25.27 -8.92
CA SER A 194 12.96 23.87 -8.91
C SER A 194 12.95 23.24 -10.32
N THR A 195 12.87 24.07 -11.36
CA THR A 195 12.72 23.63 -12.76
C THR A 195 13.96 22.97 -13.34
N ALA A 196 15.18 23.44 -13.05
CA ALA A 196 16.40 22.81 -13.56
C ALA A 196 16.57 21.37 -13.04
N TRP A 197 16.27 21.17 -11.76
CA TRP A 197 16.27 19.86 -11.11
C TRP A 197 15.21 18.92 -11.70
N VAL A 198 13.97 19.38 -11.89
CA VAL A 198 12.91 18.57 -12.54
C VAL A 198 13.31 18.15 -13.96
N LEU A 199 13.84 19.08 -14.76
CA LEU A 199 14.28 18.79 -16.13
C LEU A 199 15.41 17.76 -16.16
N LEU A 200 16.32 17.81 -15.19
CA LEU A 200 17.44 16.88 -15.08
C LEU A 200 16.98 15.48 -14.65
N ASN A 201 16.06 15.39 -13.67
CA ASN A 201 15.39 14.13 -13.32
C ASN A 201 14.66 13.54 -14.52
N ALA A 202 13.93 14.36 -15.28
CA ALA A 202 13.23 13.93 -16.48
C ALA A 202 14.19 13.44 -17.58
N ALA A 203 15.30 14.15 -17.81
CA ALA A 203 16.31 13.73 -18.77
C ALA A 203 16.94 12.38 -18.40
N ALA A 204 17.23 12.15 -17.12
CA ALA A 204 17.72 10.87 -16.62
C ALA A 204 16.65 9.76 -16.64
N GLY A 205 15.38 10.13 -16.42
CA GLY A 205 14.23 9.25 -16.55
C GLY A 205 14.06 8.69 -17.97
N THR A 206 14.27 9.55 -18.99
CA THR A 206 14.10 9.21 -20.41
C THR A 206 15.32 8.56 -21.05
N SER A 207 16.52 9.07 -20.78
CA SER A 207 17.75 8.61 -21.43
C SER A 207 18.97 8.82 -20.52
N PRO A 208 19.22 7.93 -19.54
CA PRO A 208 20.30 8.06 -18.56
C PRO A 208 21.69 7.75 -19.15
N GLY A 209 22.12 8.50 -20.16
CA GLY A 209 23.42 8.35 -20.79
C GLY A 209 24.52 9.23 -20.17
N ARG A 210 25.76 9.08 -20.68
CA ARG A 210 26.93 9.87 -20.27
C ARG A 210 26.69 11.38 -20.15
N GLU A 211 26.06 11.99 -21.16
CA GLU A 211 25.85 13.45 -21.16
C GLU A 211 24.94 13.91 -20.02
N VAL A 212 23.89 13.14 -19.71
CA VAL A 212 22.99 13.40 -18.58
C VAL A 212 23.76 13.23 -17.27
N ALA A 213 24.53 12.14 -17.14
CA ALA A 213 25.35 11.91 -15.95
C ALA A 213 26.37 13.02 -15.71
N ASP A 214 26.99 13.56 -16.76
CA ASP A 214 27.90 14.69 -16.64
C ASP A 214 27.20 15.98 -16.19
N GLN A 215 25.95 16.22 -16.61
CA GLN A 215 25.15 17.32 -16.07
C GLN A 215 24.71 17.10 -14.63
N VAL A 216 24.35 15.86 -14.26
CA VAL A 216 24.08 15.51 -12.85
C VAL A 216 25.32 15.78 -12.01
N ARG A 217 26.52 15.32 -12.42
CA ARG A 217 27.78 15.64 -11.73
C ARG A 217 27.98 17.14 -11.56
N ARG A 218 27.83 17.90 -12.64
CA ARG A 218 27.96 19.36 -12.63
C ARG A 218 26.98 19.98 -11.63
N TRP A 219 25.75 19.49 -11.56
CA TRP A 219 24.76 19.93 -10.57
C TRP A 219 25.18 19.60 -9.14
N LEU A 220 25.71 18.39 -8.89
CA LEU A 220 26.18 18.00 -7.55
C LEU A 220 27.39 18.81 -7.08
N ASP A 221 28.20 19.31 -8.01
CA ASP A 221 29.37 20.16 -7.70
C ASP A 221 28.97 21.62 -7.40
N LEU A 222 27.71 22.01 -7.66
CA LEU A 222 27.22 23.32 -7.25
C LEU A 222 27.08 23.36 -5.72
N PRO A 223 27.31 24.51 -5.06
CA PRO A 223 27.09 24.66 -3.62
C PRO A 223 25.58 24.83 -3.34
N ILE A 224 24.77 23.83 -3.71
CA ILE A 224 23.31 23.76 -3.53
C ILE A 224 22.96 23.15 -2.17
N ASP A 225 21.78 23.51 -1.66
CA ASP A 225 21.16 22.79 -0.55
C ASP A 225 20.94 21.32 -0.97
N HIS A 226 21.25 20.40 -0.06
CA HIS A 226 21.02 18.96 -0.22
C HIS A 226 19.54 18.63 -0.47
N ALA A 227 18.60 19.53 -0.12
CA ALA A 227 17.18 19.40 -0.44
C ALA A 227 16.88 19.46 -1.96
N GLN A 228 17.77 20.04 -2.78
CA GLN A 228 17.61 20.16 -4.25
C GLN A 228 18.46 19.15 -5.03
N TRP A 229 18.81 18.04 -4.39
CA TRP A 229 19.66 17.02 -4.98
C TRP A 229 18.84 16.14 -5.95
N PRO A 230 19.30 15.85 -7.18
CA PRO A 230 18.56 15.08 -8.18
C PRO A 230 18.68 13.58 -7.88
N ALA A 231 18.10 13.17 -6.74
CA ALA A 231 18.11 11.81 -6.26
C ALA A 231 17.49 10.86 -7.29
N ASP A 232 16.38 11.25 -7.91
CA ASP A 232 15.72 10.46 -8.96
C ASP A 232 16.60 10.34 -10.21
N ALA A 233 17.30 11.41 -10.62
CA ALA A 233 18.23 11.33 -11.74
C ALA A 233 19.38 10.38 -11.42
N LEU A 234 19.95 10.48 -10.22
CA LEU A 234 21.05 9.62 -9.78
C LEU A 234 20.60 8.16 -9.74
N ALA A 235 19.43 7.89 -9.18
CA ALA A 235 18.82 6.57 -9.13
C ALA A 235 18.59 6.00 -10.54
N ALA A 236 18.06 6.81 -11.46
CA ALA A 236 17.83 6.41 -12.84
C ALA A 236 19.14 6.08 -13.58
N ILE A 237 20.21 6.84 -13.35
CA ILE A 237 21.55 6.58 -13.90
C ILE A 237 22.13 5.30 -13.30
N ALA A 238 22.09 5.17 -11.98
CA ALA A 238 22.59 3.99 -11.26
C ALA A 238 21.91 2.70 -11.74
N ALA A 239 20.59 2.73 -11.94
CA ALA A 239 19.83 1.56 -12.34
C ALA A 239 20.03 1.20 -13.83
N ARG A 240 20.11 2.20 -14.75
CA ARG A 240 19.88 1.96 -16.19
C ARG A 240 20.95 2.49 -17.14
N ALA A 241 21.93 3.27 -16.69
CA ALA A 241 22.96 3.79 -17.58
C ALA A 241 23.88 2.68 -18.12
N GLU A 242 24.60 2.99 -19.20
CA GLU A 242 25.59 2.12 -19.80
C GLU A 242 26.85 1.91 -18.92
N PRO A 243 27.61 0.82 -19.11
CA PRO A 243 28.89 0.62 -18.45
C PRO A 243 29.86 1.80 -18.63
N GLY A 244 30.57 2.14 -17.56
CA GLY A 244 31.44 3.32 -17.48
C GLY A 244 30.70 4.63 -17.19
N VAL A 245 29.40 4.58 -16.85
CA VAL A 245 28.57 5.72 -16.41
C VAL A 245 27.87 5.40 -15.11
N TYR A 246 27.20 4.25 -14.99
CA TYR A 246 26.41 3.90 -13.81
C TYR A 246 27.27 3.67 -12.55
N GLU A 247 28.53 3.27 -12.67
CA GLU A 247 29.37 2.87 -11.53
C GLU A 247 29.54 4.00 -10.53
N TRP A 248 29.82 5.20 -11.03
CA TRP A 248 29.87 6.42 -10.22
C TRP A 248 28.52 6.70 -9.54
N ALA A 249 27.41 6.50 -10.25
CA ALA A 249 26.08 6.76 -9.70
C ALA A 249 25.73 5.74 -8.61
N LEU A 250 26.08 4.46 -8.78
CA LEU A 250 25.93 3.43 -7.76
C LEU A 250 26.74 3.75 -6.51
N GLU A 251 28.01 4.15 -6.67
CA GLU A 251 28.85 4.57 -5.54
C GLU A 251 28.21 5.74 -4.78
N ARG A 252 27.67 6.73 -5.49
CA ARG A 252 26.96 7.85 -4.86
C ARG A 252 25.66 7.44 -4.18
N CYS A 253 24.86 6.55 -4.76
CA CYS A 253 23.68 5.99 -4.11
C CYS A 253 24.06 5.23 -2.83
N ALA A 254 25.13 4.43 -2.88
CA ALA A 254 25.63 3.72 -1.72
C ALA A 254 26.18 4.67 -0.64
N ASP A 255 26.91 5.73 -1.02
CA ASP A 255 27.37 6.76 -0.10
C ASP A 255 26.20 7.49 0.59
N ARG A 256 25.10 7.74 -0.12
CA ARG A 256 23.90 8.34 0.47
C ARG A 256 23.22 7.40 1.44
N LEU A 257 23.05 6.15 1.04
CA LEU A 257 22.50 5.13 1.91
C LEU A 257 23.38 4.93 3.16
N MET A 258 24.71 4.93 3.00
CA MET A 258 25.68 4.96 4.10
C MET A 258 25.45 6.14 5.06
N ASN A 259 24.90 7.26 4.59
CA ASN A 259 24.60 8.45 5.40
C ASN A 259 23.13 8.50 5.87
N GLY A 260 22.40 7.38 5.79
CA GLY A 260 21.03 7.26 6.28
C GLY A 260 19.95 7.73 5.31
N ASP A 261 20.31 8.13 4.09
CA ASP A 261 19.33 8.50 3.09
C ASP A 261 18.89 7.28 2.26
N THR A 262 17.76 6.73 2.65
CA THR A 262 17.13 5.55 2.07
C THR A 262 16.28 5.85 0.84
N ARG A 263 15.98 7.14 0.55
CA ARG A 263 15.00 7.52 -0.47
C ARG A 263 15.54 7.28 -1.87
N CYS A 264 14.89 6.38 -2.62
CA CYS A 264 15.24 5.99 -4.01
C CYS A 264 16.64 5.38 -4.19
N THR A 265 17.53 5.43 -3.19
CA THR A 265 18.91 4.90 -3.24
C THR A 265 18.91 3.37 -3.14
N VAL A 266 18.08 2.81 -2.25
CA VAL A 266 17.90 1.37 -2.09
C VAL A 266 17.30 0.78 -3.36
N ASP A 267 16.24 1.39 -3.89
CA ASP A 267 15.57 0.93 -5.11
C ASP A 267 16.49 1.04 -6.33
N ALA A 268 17.32 2.07 -6.42
CA ALA A 268 18.33 2.19 -7.48
C ALA A 268 19.36 1.06 -7.43
N LEU A 269 19.89 0.78 -6.23
CA LEU A 269 20.84 -0.31 -6.02
C LEU A 269 20.19 -1.66 -6.30
N ALA A 270 18.97 -1.90 -5.81
CA ALA A 270 18.21 -3.12 -6.06
C ALA A 270 17.88 -3.29 -7.56
N GLY A 271 17.43 -2.22 -8.22
CA GLY A 271 17.07 -2.19 -9.64
C GLY A 271 18.24 -2.51 -10.57
N ARG A 272 19.48 -2.19 -10.18
CA ARG A 272 20.68 -2.60 -10.91
C ARG A 272 20.90 -4.12 -10.86
N GLY A 273 20.39 -4.79 -9.83
CA GLY A 273 20.57 -6.22 -9.63
C GLY A 273 21.90 -6.56 -8.97
N ARG A 274 22.41 -7.77 -9.26
CA ARG A 274 23.55 -8.36 -8.52
C ARG A 274 24.85 -7.56 -8.54
N GLU A 275 25.02 -6.63 -9.47
CA GLU A 275 26.21 -5.78 -9.55
C GLU A 275 26.33 -4.79 -8.37
N SER A 276 25.21 -4.44 -7.72
CA SER A 276 25.20 -3.56 -6.56
C SER A 276 25.47 -4.28 -5.24
N LEU A 277 25.47 -5.62 -5.23
CA LEU A 277 25.62 -6.41 -3.99
C LEU A 277 26.85 -6.00 -3.17
N PRO A 278 28.06 -5.80 -3.72
CA PRO A 278 29.21 -5.39 -2.91
C PRO A 278 29.00 -4.04 -2.20
N LEU A 279 28.24 -3.12 -2.80
CA LEU A 279 27.93 -1.82 -2.21
C LEU A 279 26.85 -1.95 -1.12
N LEU A 280 25.81 -2.75 -1.38
CA LEU A 280 24.78 -3.05 -0.38
C LEU A 280 25.35 -3.78 0.83
N GLU A 281 26.24 -4.75 0.62
CA GLU A 281 26.95 -5.44 1.70
C GLU A 281 27.80 -4.47 2.51
N LYS A 282 28.54 -3.58 1.83
CA LYS A 282 29.30 -2.52 2.51
C LYS A 282 28.38 -1.66 3.39
N VAL A 283 27.22 -1.25 2.86
CA VAL A 283 26.23 -0.48 3.64
C VAL A 283 25.73 -1.26 4.85
N ALA A 284 25.31 -2.51 4.67
CA ALA A 284 24.83 -3.39 5.73
C ALA A 284 25.86 -3.55 6.86
N LEU A 285 27.14 -3.65 6.50
CA LEU A 285 28.21 -3.95 7.44
C LEU A 285 28.91 -2.74 8.04
N GLU A 286 28.90 -1.59 7.35
CA GLU A 286 29.73 -0.44 7.73
C GLU A 286 28.91 0.81 8.10
N SER A 287 27.65 0.93 7.66
CA SER A 287 26.88 2.17 7.85
C SER A 287 26.68 2.52 9.32
N PRO A 288 27.05 3.74 9.76
CA PRO A 288 26.85 4.18 11.15
C PRO A 288 25.41 4.60 11.45
N HIS A 289 24.57 4.76 10.42
CA HIS A 289 23.16 5.13 10.57
C HIS A 289 22.33 3.90 10.91
N ARG A 290 21.32 4.07 11.77
CA ARG A 290 20.55 2.96 12.32
C ARG A 290 19.76 2.20 11.25
N ASP A 291 19.12 2.92 10.32
CA ASP A 291 18.11 2.33 9.43
C ASP A 291 18.72 1.82 8.11
N ALA A 292 19.85 2.38 7.70
CA ALA A 292 20.50 2.03 6.45
C ALA A 292 20.97 0.57 6.36
N PRO A 293 21.57 -0.04 7.41
CA PRO A 293 21.95 -1.44 7.38
C PRO A 293 20.78 -2.39 7.13
N GLY A 294 19.65 -2.10 7.76
CA GLY A 294 18.40 -2.85 7.61
C GLY A 294 17.87 -2.79 6.18
N LYS A 295 17.71 -1.59 5.64
CA LYS A 295 17.27 -1.39 4.25
C LYS A 295 18.22 -2.00 3.22
N ALA A 296 19.53 -1.98 3.49
CA ALA A 296 20.48 -2.70 2.65
C ALA A 296 20.28 -4.22 2.72
N LEU A 297 20.01 -4.78 3.90
CA LEU A 297 19.72 -6.21 4.06
C LEU A 297 18.45 -6.63 3.31
N GLU A 298 17.38 -5.85 3.40
CA GLU A 298 16.13 -6.08 2.65
C GLU A 298 16.41 -6.15 1.14
N ALA A 299 17.17 -5.18 0.60
CA ALA A 299 17.56 -5.18 -0.81
C ALA A 299 18.46 -6.37 -1.17
N ILE A 300 19.38 -6.78 -0.29
CA ILE A 300 20.18 -8.00 -0.49
C ILE A 300 19.27 -9.23 -0.51
N ALA A 301 18.26 -9.32 0.36
CA ALA A 301 17.34 -10.46 0.39
C ALA A 301 16.56 -10.60 -0.91
N ALA A 302 16.18 -9.47 -1.53
CA ALA A 302 15.56 -9.45 -2.85
C ALA A 302 16.51 -9.97 -3.96
N LEU A 303 17.80 -9.66 -3.88
CA LEU A 303 18.77 -10.00 -4.94
C LEU A 303 19.44 -11.37 -4.78
N ASP A 304 19.69 -11.76 -3.53
CA ASP A 304 20.37 -12.98 -3.09
C ASP A 304 19.98 -13.33 -1.64
N SER A 305 18.89 -14.11 -1.51
CA SER A 305 18.37 -14.54 -0.21
C SER A 305 19.37 -15.34 0.62
N GLY A 306 20.30 -16.06 -0.01
CA GLY A 306 21.32 -16.85 0.71
C GLY A 306 22.42 -15.96 1.31
N LEU A 307 22.78 -14.89 0.62
CA LEU A 307 23.68 -13.87 1.15
C LEU A 307 23.02 -13.11 2.31
N ALA A 308 21.77 -12.69 2.16
CA ALA A 308 21.01 -12.02 3.23
C ALA A 308 20.88 -12.90 4.47
N GLU A 309 20.60 -14.19 4.30
CA GLU A 309 20.54 -15.15 5.41
C GLU A 309 21.87 -15.21 6.20
N ARG A 310 23.02 -15.27 5.50
CA ARG A 310 24.33 -15.26 6.17
C ARG A 310 24.55 -13.99 6.98
N HIS A 311 24.24 -12.83 6.39
CA HIS A 311 24.35 -11.54 7.08
C HIS A 311 23.40 -11.44 8.27
N ALA A 312 22.16 -11.91 8.14
CA ALA A 312 21.21 -12.03 9.25
C ALA A 312 21.73 -12.94 10.36
N ARG A 313 22.44 -14.02 10.06
CA ARG A 313 23.03 -14.90 11.09
C ARG A 313 24.24 -14.28 11.79
N GLU A 314 25.14 -13.67 11.02
CA GLU A 314 26.46 -13.22 11.50
C GLU A 314 26.42 -11.80 12.10
N HIS A 315 25.51 -10.95 11.63
CA HIS A 315 25.55 -9.51 11.87
C HIS A 315 24.20 -8.91 12.33
N TRP A 316 23.23 -9.73 12.76
CA TRP A 316 21.91 -9.28 13.22
C TRP A 316 21.94 -8.15 14.26
N THR A 317 23.01 -8.00 15.05
CA THR A 317 23.10 -6.92 16.05
C THR A 317 23.07 -5.52 15.42
N ARG A 318 23.36 -5.40 14.11
CA ARG A 318 23.27 -4.14 13.37
C ARG A 318 21.87 -3.85 12.82
N PHE A 319 21.09 -4.89 12.54
CA PHE A 319 19.78 -4.84 11.88
C PHE A 319 18.87 -5.94 12.43
N PRO A 320 18.54 -5.90 13.73
CA PRO A 320 17.83 -7.02 14.34
C PRO A 320 16.44 -7.20 13.76
N GLU A 321 15.82 -6.14 13.21
CA GLU A 321 14.47 -6.12 12.65
C GLU A 321 14.43 -6.91 11.35
N GLU A 322 15.27 -6.48 10.43
CA GLU A 322 15.39 -7.05 9.11
C GLU A 322 16.02 -8.44 9.16
N ALA A 323 16.89 -8.72 10.14
CA ALA A 323 17.41 -10.08 10.36
C ALA A 323 16.31 -11.06 10.76
N ILE A 324 15.38 -10.66 11.63
CA ILE A 324 14.24 -11.52 12.00
C ILE A 324 13.36 -11.77 10.78
N GLU A 325 13.05 -10.73 10.02
CA GLU A 325 12.19 -10.83 8.84
C GLU A 325 12.82 -11.73 7.76
N VAL A 326 14.09 -11.52 7.46
CA VAL A 326 14.84 -12.36 6.52
C VAL A 326 14.88 -13.82 6.98
N LEU A 327 15.09 -14.07 8.27
CA LEU A 327 15.16 -15.43 8.81
C LEU A 327 13.77 -16.10 8.85
N SER A 328 12.74 -15.40 9.31
CA SER A 328 11.38 -15.94 9.43
C SER A 328 10.81 -16.27 8.06
N GLU A 329 11.04 -15.40 7.06
CA GLU A 329 10.57 -15.63 5.70
C GLU A 329 11.35 -16.76 5.02
N ARG A 330 12.68 -16.78 5.18
CA ARG A 330 13.53 -17.83 4.61
C ARG A 330 13.22 -19.22 5.15
N TYR A 331 12.84 -19.30 6.43
CA TYR A 331 12.60 -20.54 7.17
C TYR A 331 11.12 -20.80 7.49
N ARG A 332 10.21 -20.14 6.76
CA ARG A 332 8.77 -20.31 6.93
C ARG A 332 8.38 -21.79 6.84
N GLY A 333 7.74 -22.32 7.89
CA GLY A 333 7.27 -23.69 8.02
C GLY A 333 8.36 -24.75 8.14
N SER A 334 9.63 -24.38 8.27
CA SER A 334 10.73 -25.35 8.28
C SER A 334 10.89 -26.08 9.62
N ALA A 335 10.35 -25.50 10.71
CA ALA A 335 10.56 -25.96 12.08
C ALA A 335 12.06 -26.09 12.46
N ASP A 336 12.91 -25.22 11.91
CA ASP A 336 14.36 -25.27 12.14
C ASP A 336 14.69 -24.79 13.58
N PRO A 337 15.22 -25.68 14.45
CA PRO A 337 15.46 -25.34 15.85
C PRO A 337 16.59 -24.31 16.02
N GLU A 338 17.61 -24.33 15.16
CA GLU A 338 18.74 -23.41 15.27
C GLU A 338 18.34 -21.99 14.89
N VAL A 339 17.48 -21.85 13.88
CA VAL A 339 16.92 -20.55 13.45
C VAL A 339 15.97 -20.01 14.51
N ALA A 340 15.08 -20.84 15.05
CA ALA A 340 14.19 -20.45 16.13
C ALA A 340 14.98 -19.93 17.35
N GLU A 341 16.02 -20.65 17.79
CA GLU A 341 16.89 -20.21 18.88
C GLU A 341 17.63 -18.90 18.58
N LEU A 342 18.04 -18.70 17.33
CA LEU A 342 18.65 -17.45 16.89
C LEU A 342 17.65 -16.29 16.97
N VAL A 343 16.44 -16.43 16.43
CA VAL A 343 15.41 -15.38 16.48
C VAL A 343 15.05 -15.02 17.93
N VAL A 344 14.92 -16.02 18.82
CA VAL A 344 14.73 -15.80 20.27
C VAL A 344 15.88 -14.99 20.88
N ARG A 345 17.11 -15.26 20.44
CA ARG A 345 18.29 -14.53 20.91
C ARG A 345 18.31 -13.10 20.40
N ILE A 346 17.95 -12.87 19.13
CA ILE A 346 17.86 -11.54 18.54
C ILE A 346 16.87 -10.70 19.35
N VAL A 347 15.65 -11.21 19.56
CA VAL A 347 14.60 -10.47 20.26
C VAL A 347 14.96 -10.16 21.71
N LYS A 348 15.56 -11.10 22.44
CA LYS A 348 16.02 -10.85 23.83
C LYS A 348 17.02 -9.70 23.94
N ASN A 349 17.75 -9.38 22.87
CA ASN A 349 18.76 -8.33 22.87
C ASN A 349 18.28 -7.04 22.18
N ALA A 350 17.13 -7.06 21.48
CA ALA A 350 16.54 -5.89 20.87
C ALA A 350 15.74 -5.11 21.95
N ALA A 351 16.18 -3.89 22.28
CA ALA A 351 15.69 -3.14 23.44
C ALA A 351 14.24 -2.61 23.32
N ARG A 352 13.64 -2.66 22.13
CA ARG A 352 12.28 -2.18 21.85
C ARG A 352 11.69 -3.04 20.73
N ARG A 353 10.75 -3.92 21.04
CA ARG A 353 10.01 -4.67 20.03
C ARG A 353 8.58 -4.86 20.46
N SER A 354 7.68 -4.77 19.47
CA SER A 354 6.33 -5.28 19.62
C SER A 354 6.42 -6.78 19.90
N PRO A 355 5.77 -7.28 20.96
CA PRO A 355 5.57 -8.71 21.17
C PRO A 355 4.95 -9.40 19.94
N TRP A 356 4.20 -8.66 19.12
CA TRP A 356 3.60 -9.11 17.87
C TRP A 356 4.63 -9.63 16.87
N ASP A 357 5.55 -8.77 16.39
CA ASP A 357 6.56 -9.13 15.39
C ASP A 357 7.38 -10.35 15.81
N PHE A 358 7.63 -10.48 17.12
CA PHE A 358 8.36 -11.63 17.65
C PHE A 358 7.55 -12.92 17.57
N CYS A 359 6.30 -12.88 18.01
CA CYS A 359 5.43 -14.06 18.01
C CYS A 359 5.14 -14.49 16.57
N ASP A 360 4.82 -13.54 15.69
CA ASP A 360 4.58 -13.80 14.28
C ASP A 360 5.80 -14.44 13.60
N ALA A 361 7.00 -13.85 13.76
CA ALA A 361 8.21 -14.44 13.20
C ALA A 361 8.49 -15.87 13.69
N LEU A 362 8.24 -16.17 14.97
CA LEU A 362 8.41 -17.52 15.51
C LEU A 362 7.33 -18.49 15.01
N VAL A 363 6.07 -18.04 14.89
CA VAL A 363 4.99 -18.86 14.32
C VAL A 363 5.26 -19.17 12.86
N ARG A 364 5.72 -18.19 12.07
CA ARG A 364 6.12 -18.41 10.68
C ARG A 364 7.18 -19.50 10.57
N ILE A 365 8.21 -19.51 11.42
CA ILE A 365 9.23 -20.57 11.46
C ILE A 365 8.61 -21.92 11.87
N GLY A 366 7.76 -21.90 12.89
CA GLY A 366 7.05 -23.05 13.43
C GLY A 366 7.94 -24.02 14.22
N GLY A 367 7.35 -25.15 14.62
CA GLY A 367 8.04 -26.21 15.35
C GLY A 367 8.15 -25.97 16.87
N PRO A 368 8.50 -27.02 17.65
CA PRO A 368 8.33 -27.00 19.11
C PRO A 368 9.10 -25.90 19.84
N ILE A 369 10.31 -25.56 19.37
CA ILE A 369 11.15 -24.54 20.00
C ILE A 369 10.58 -23.14 19.75
N ALA A 370 10.21 -22.84 18.50
CA ALA A 370 9.66 -21.54 18.13
C ALA A 370 8.33 -21.31 18.83
N MET A 371 7.41 -22.30 18.79
CA MET A 371 6.13 -22.21 19.48
C MET A 371 6.30 -22.05 20.99
N SER A 372 7.17 -22.85 21.65
CA SER A 372 7.43 -22.71 23.09
C SER A 372 8.05 -21.35 23.46
N ALA A 373 8.85 -20.76 22.58
CA ALA A 373 9.40 -19.44 22.80
C ALA A 373 8.36 -18.34 22.61
N ALA A 374 7.48 -18.47 21.61
CA ALA A 374 6.37 -17.57 21.40
C ALA A 374 5.39 -17.63 22.58
N THR A 375 5.05 -18.84 23.09
CA THR A 375 4.14 -18.98 24.25
C THR A 375 4.69 -18.26 25.47
N ARG A 376 5.98 -18.45 25.77
CA ARG A 376 6.65 -17.75 26.87
C ARG A 376 6.72 -16.24 26.67
N ALA A 377 6.74 -15.77 25.43
CA ALA A 377 6.71 -14.34 25.12
C ALA A 377 5.35 -13.74 25.48
N VAL A 378 4.29 -14.41 25.04
CA VAL A 378 2.90 -14.03 25.33
C VAL A 378 2.60 -14.11 26.83
N GLU A 379 3.06 -15.15 27.53
CA GLU A 379 2.94 -15.25 28.99
C GLU A 379 3.64 -14.09 29.71
N LYS A 380 4.85 -13.73 29.28
CA LYS A 380 5.57 -12.57 29.85
C LYS A 380 4.90 -11.24 29.54
N LEU A 381 4.29 -11.12 28.38
CA LEU A 381 3.50 -9.94 28.04
C LEU A 381 2.32 -9.83 29.01
N ALA A 382 1.56 -10.91 29.18
CA ALA A 382 0.45 -10.98 30.13
C ALA A 382 0.87 -10.64 31.57
N GLU A 383 2.05 -11.08 32.01
CA GLU A 383 2.59 -10.75 33.34
C GLU A 383 2.96 -9.27 33.48
N ARG A 384 3.39 -8.63 32.39
CA ARG A 384 3.77 -7.21 32.36
C ARG A 384 2.55 -6.31 32.28
N ASP A 385 1.60 -6.70 31.44
CA ASP A 385 0.40 -5.96 31.13
C ASP A 385 -0.71 -6.96 30.78
N GLU A 386 -1.56 -7.24 31.76
CA GLU A 386 -2.65 -8.21 31.62
C GLU A 386 -3.81 -7.67 30.77
N HIS A 387 -3.85 -6.35 30.54
CA HIS A 387 -4.85 -5.65 29.74
C HIS A 387 -4.30 -5.22 28.38
N ASP A 388 -3.10 -5.70 27.99
CA ASP A 388 -2.53 -5.45 26.67
C ASP A 388 -3.49 -5.97 25.60
N GLU A 389 -3.93 -5.06 24.73
CA GLU A 389 -4.99 -5.28 23.75
C GLU A 389 -4.63 -6.39 22.74
N ASP A 390 -3.33 -6.56 22.45
CA ASP A 390 -2.83 -7.60 21.54
C ASP A 390 -2.79 -9.00 22.18
N LEU A 391 -2.90 -9.10 23.51
CA LEU A 391 -2.64 -10.33 24.25
C LEU A 391 -3.55 -11.51 23.84
N PRO A 392 -4.87 -11.33 23.64
CA PRO A 392 -5.74 -12.41 23.16
C PRO A 392 -5.36 -12.88 21.75
N ARG A 393 -5.11 -11.94 20.84
CA ARG A 393 -4.73 -12.22 19.46
C ARG A 393 -3.41 -13.00 19.41
N LEU A 394 -2.44 -12.58 20.21
CA LEU A 394 -1.16 -13.27 20.40
C LEU A 394 -1.32 -14.68 20.99
N ARG A 395 -2.20 -14.87 21.98
CA ARG A 395 -2.52 -16.20 22.53
C ARG A 395 -3.12 -17.11 21.47
N SER A 396 -4.05 -16.59 20.64
CA SER A 396 -4.63 -17.33 19.52
C SER A 396 -3.56 -17.76 18.52
N LEU A 397 -2.77 -16.79 18.04
CA LEU A 397 -1.67 -17.00 17.10
C LEU A 397 -0.72 -18.11 17.58
N VAL A 398 -0.31 -18.07 18.85
CA VAL A 398 0.66 -19.04 19.38
C VAL A 398 0.04 -20.40 19.74
N THR A 399 -1.20 -20.44 20.19
CA THR A 399 -1.82 -21.67 20.69
C THR A 399 -2.45 -22.50 19.58
N HIS A 400 -2.97 -21.84 18.56
CA HIS A 400 -3.79 -22.46 17.53
C HIS A 400 -3.23 -22.29 16.11
N ALA A 401 -1.97 -21.82 15.98
CA ALA A 401 -1.29 -21.81 14.70
C ALA A 401 -1.29 -23.22 14.07
N ALA A 402 -1.88 -23.31 12.88
CA ALA A 402 -2.02 -24.52 12.12
C ALA A 402 -1.76 -24.22 10.64
N PRO A 403 -1.49 -25.24 9.81
CA PRO A 403 -1.39 -25.04 8.36
C PRO A 403 -2.67 -24.37 7.83
N ALA A 404 -2.52 -23.32 7.02
CA ALA A 404 -3.65 -22.51 6.55
C ALA A 404 -4.77 -23.35 5.89
N ARG A 405 -4.40 -24.41 5.16
CA ARG A 405 -5.37 -25.31 4.50
C ARG A 405 -6.24 -26.09 5.48
N ASP A 406 -5.72 -26.47 6.64
CA ASP A 406 -6.48 -27.23 7.63
C ASP A 406 -7.56 -26.34 8.26
N LEU A 407 -7.19 -25.09 8.57
CA LEU A 407 -8.12 -24.08 9.08
C LEU A 407 -9.16 -23.67 8.03
N ALA A 408 -8.76 -23.51 6.76
CA ALA A 408 -9.69 -23.21 5.66
C ALA A 408 -10.70 -24.35 5.43
N ALA A 409 -10.25 -25.60 5.57
CA ALA A 409 -11.12 -26.76 5.51
C ALA A 409 -12.15 -26.74 6.66
N GLU A 410 -11.75 -26.35 7.88
CA GLU A 410 -12.67 -26.20 9.01
C GLU A 410 -13.72 -25.11 8.75
N LEU A 411 -13.31 -23.92 8.30
CA LEU A 411 -14.22 -22.83 7.94
C LEU A 411 -15.26 -23.26 6.88
N THR A 412 -14.82 -24.05 5.90
CA THR A 412 -15.68 -24.61 4.85
C THR A 412 -16.65 -25.66 5.42
N VAL A 413 -16.18 -26.54 6.32
CA VAL A 413 -17.01 -27.58 6.96
C VAL A 413 -18.10 -26.97 7.84
N LEU A 414 -17.79 -25.88 8.56
CA LEU A 414 -18.79 -25.12 9.33
C LEU A 414 -19.78 -24.41 8.39
N GLY A 415 -19.42 -24.20 7.13
CA GLY A 415 -20.23 -23.46 6.16
C GLY A 415 -20.23 -21.96 6.43
N LEU A 416 -19.13 -21.44 7.00
CA LEU A 416 -18.91 -20.00 7.17
C LEU A 416 -18.56 -19.36 5.83
N VAL A 417 -17.82 -20.08 4.99
CA VAL A 417 -17.32 -19.65 3.68
C VAL A 417 -17.29 -20.79 2.66
N PRO A 418 -17.26 -20.48 1.36
CA PRO A 418 -17.23 -21.49 0.30
C PRO A 418 -15.86 -22.17 0.15
N GLU A 419 -15.79 -23.17 -0.73
CA GLU A 419 -14.58 -23.99 -0.97
C GLU A 419 -13.35 -23.19 -1.46
N TRP A 420 -13.51 -21.96 -1.94
CA TRP A 420 -12.39 -21.10 -2.33
C TRP A 420 -11.54 -20.63 -1.15
N ALA A 421 -11.94 -20.87 0.11
CA ALA A 421 -11.09 -20.60 1.27
C ALA A 421 -9.73 -21.31 1.18
N ALA A 422 -9.65 -22.44 0.48
CA ALA A 422 -8.38 -23.12 0.19
C ALA A 422 -7.43 -22.30 -0.72
N GLU A 423 -7.97 -21.48 -1.62
CA GLU A 423 -7.18 -20.57 -2.44
C GLU A 423 -6.56 -19.46 -1.60
N VAL A 424 -7.32 -18.88 -0.65
CA VAL A 424 -6.78 -17.90 0.31
C VAL A 424 -5.70 -18.51 1.18
N ALA A 425 -5.92 -19.74 1.66
CA ALA A 425 -4.90 -20.47 2.39
C ALA A 425 -3.62 -20.71 1.55
N ASP A 426 -3.74 -20.91 0.24
CA ASP A 426 -2.60 -21.03 -0.67
C ASP A 426 -1.88 -19.69 -0.89
N GLU A 427 -2.64 -18.59 -0.93
CA GLU A 427 -2.12 -17.21 -1.03
C GLU A 427 -1.34 -16.80 0.23
N LEU A 428 -1.79 -17.19 1.42
CA LEU A 428 -1.12 -16.94 2.72
C LEU A 428 0.17 -17.76 2.94
N ALA A 429 0.54 -18.58 1.95
CA ALA A 429 1.78 -19.36 1.88
C ALA A 429 1.82 -20.59 2.84
N PRO A 430 2.80 -21.51 2.70
CA PRO A 430 2.68 -22.89 3.17
C PRO A 430 2.91 -23.10 4.68
N GLY A 431 2.97 -22.02 5.47
CA GLY A 431 3.34 -22.06 6.89
C GLY A 431 2.15 -22.17 7.84
N PRO A 432 2.42 -22.32 9.15
CA PRO A 432 1.43 -22.09 10.17
C PRO A 432 0.96 -20.63 10.10
N VAL A 433 -0.36 -20.43 10.14
CA VAL A 433 -0.98 -19.10 10.19
C VAL A 433 -1.86 -18.99 11.43
N SER A 434 -2.10 -17.76 11.88
CA SER A 434 -3.11 -17.51 12.90
C SER A 434 -4.48 -17.92 12.36
N PRO A 435 -5.32 -18.64 13.12
CA PRO A 435 -6.72 -18.82 12.78
C PRO A 435 -7.47 -17.50 12.65
N TYR A 436 -7.08 -16.48 13.43
CA TYR A 436 -7.64 -15.13 13.34
C TYR A 436 -7.32 -14.48 11.99
N ASP A 437 -6.05 -14.49 11.58
CA ASP A 437 -5.64 -13.85 10.33
C ASP A 437 -6.24 -14.56 9.11
N LEU A 438 -6.33 -15.90 9.12
CA LEU A 438 -7.04 -16.63 8.06
C LEU A 438 -8.54 -16.31 8.08
N LEU A 439 -9.18 -16.28 9.25
CA LEU A 439 -10.59 -15.95 9.38
C LEU A 439 -10.86 -14.57 8.78
N LEU A 440 -10.05 -13.57 9.15
CA LEU A 440 -10.13 -12.23 8.59
C LEU A 440 -9.94 -12.28 7.08
N ALA A 441 -8.79 -12.72 6.56
CA ALA A 441 -8.49 -12.75 5.12
C ALA A 441 -9.58 -13.44 4.27
N VAL A 442 -10.19 -14.50 4.81
CA VAL A 442 -11.26 -15.22 4.15
C VAL A 442 -12.58 -14.46 4.19
N PHE A 443 -12.96 -13.80 5.29
CA PHE A 443 -14.15 -12.95 5.31
C PHE A 443 -13.96 -11.63 4.54
N GLU A 444 -12.74 -11.07 4.59
CA GLU A 444 -12.25 -9.97 3.76
C GLU A 444 -12.54 -10.32 2.30
N ARG A 445 -11.94 -11.40 1.76
CA ARG A 445 -12.12 -11.79 0.35
C ARG A 445 -13.57 -12.09 -0.01
N ALA A 446 -14.39 -12.51 0.95
CA ALA A 446 -15.82 -12.73 0.74
C ALA A 446 -16.61 -11.42 0.62
N GLY A 447 -16.01 -10.28 0.96
CA GLY A 447 -16.68 -8.99 1.10
C GLY A 447 -17.67 -9.02 2.27
N ARG A 448 -17.30 -9.63 3.39
CA ARG A 448 -18.17 -9.88 4.56
C ARG A 448 -17.57 -9.42 5.89
N SER A 449 -16.55 -8.57 5.87
CA SER A 449 -15.88 -8.05 7.07
C SER A 449 -15.84 -6.53 7.07
N VAL A 450 -16.41 -5.89 8.08
CA VAL A 450 -16.26 -4.44 8.29
C VAL A 450 -15.16 -4.18 9.28
N ASP A 451 -14.24 -3.29 8.94
CA ASP A 451 -13.08 -2.95 9.77
C ASP A 451 -12.79 -1.46 9.67
N PHE A 452 -12.65 -0.80 10.81
CA PHE A 452 -12.39 0.64 10.87
C PHE A 452 -11.47 0.94 12.05
N ASP A 453 -10.72 2.04 12.01
CA ASP A 453 -9.89 2.50 13.12
C ASP A 453 -10.59 3.68 13.83
N PRO A 454 -11.07 3.53 15.07
CA PRO A 454 -11.75 4.60 15.79
C PRO A 454 -10.80 5.76 16.13
N ASP A 455 -9.48 5.53 16.15
CA ASP A 455 -8.45 6.46 16.67
C ASP A 455 -7.50 6.99 15.59
N SER A 456 -7.81 6.82 14.30
CA SER A 456 -6.84 7.02 13.19
C SER A 456 -6.18 8.40 13.10
N GLY A 457 -6.69 9.42 13.83
CA GLY A 457 -6.14 10.78 13.84
C GLY A 457 -6.23 11.50 12.48
N SER A 458 -6.96 10.90 11.55
CA SER A 458 -7.43 11.44 10.27
C SER A 458 -8.95 11.43 10.30
N TYR A 459 -9.61 12.39 9.64
CA TYR A 459 -11.08 12.50 9.54
C TYR A 459 -11.71 11.10 9.38
N PRO A 460 -12.34 10.52 10.43
CA PRO A 460 -12.90 9.19 10.35
C PRO A 460 -13.99 9.14 9.27
N PRO A 461 -14.27 7.97 8.67
CA PRO A 461 -15.41 7.83 7.75
C PRO A 461 -16.68 8.29 8.47
N SER A 462 -17.57 9.01 7.77
CA SER A 462 -18.82 9.45 8.38
C SER A 462 -19.66 8.22 8.77
N TYR A 463 -20.55 8.34 9.78
CA TYR A 463 -21.47 7.24 10.13
C TYR A 463 -22.31 6.76 8.94
N VAL A 464 -22.56 7.64 7.97
CA VAL A 464 -23.24 7.31 6.70
C VAL A 464 -22.38 6.37 5.85
N ASP A 465 -21.08 6.65 5.73
CA ASP A 465 -20.14 5.80 5.01
C ASP A 465 -20.01 4.44 5.70
N LEU A 466 -19.86 4.43 7.03
CA LEU A 466 -19.76 3.22 7.82
C LEU A 466 -21.04 2.36 7.74
N LEU A 467 -22.23 2.97 7.73
CA LEU A 467 -23.48 2.24 7.47
C LEU A 467 -23.48 1.58 6.09
N ALA A 468 -23.01 2.30 5.08
CA ALA A 468 -22.91 1.77 3.72
C ALA A 468 -21.92 0.58 3.66
N GLU A 469 -20.87 0.59 4.48
CA GLU A 469 -19.96 -0.55 4.62
C GLU A 469 -20.65 -1.78 5.18
N PHE A 470 -21.38 -1.65 6.29
CA PHE A 470 -22.16 -2.75 6.85
C PHE A 470 -23.19 -3.28 5.86
N VAL A 471 -23.92 -2.42 5.16
CA VAL A 471 -24.90 -2.86 4.15
C VAL A 471 -24.21 -3.58 2.99
N GLY A 472 -23.05 -3.08 2.55
CA GLY A 472 -22.21 -3.71 1.54
C GLY A 472 -21.74 -5.11 1.94
N ALA A 473 -21.24 -5.25 3.17
CA ALA A 473 -20.77 -6.51 3.75
C ALA A 473 -21.85 -7.60 3.82
N ALA A 474 -23.12 -7.18 3.93
CA ALA A 474 -24.26 -8.08 3.92
C ALA A 474 -24.59 -8.64 2.52
N GLY A 475 -23.97 -8.12 1.45
CA GLY A 475 -24.13 -8.64 0.09
C GLY A 475 -25.57 -8.54 -0.44
N GLY A 476 -26.27 -7.45 -0.10
CA GLY A 476 -27.63 -7.17 -0.55
C GLY A 476 -28.73 -7.91 0.20
N THR A 477 -28.43 -8.62 1.29
CA THR A 477 -29.48 -9.23 2.14
C THR A 477 -30.11 -8.24 3.12
N VAL A 478 -29.50 -7.07 3.29
CA VAL A 478 -29.93 -5.99 4.17
C VAL A 478 -30.28 -4.78 3.30
N GLU A 479 -31.43 -4.17 3.57
CA GLU A 479 -31.86 -2.92 2.93
C GLU A 479 -32.09 -1.86 4.01
N VAL A 480 -31.62 -0.64 3.74
CA VAL A 480 -31.83 0.54 4.59
C VAL A 480 -32.40 1.69 3.76
N SER A 481 -33.19 2.55 4.38
CA SER A 481 -33.74 3.77 3.78
C SER A 481 -33.67 4.93 4.77
N ASP A 482 -33.97 6.14 4.29
CA ASP A 482 -34.12 7.34 5.14
C ASP A 482 -32.90 7.57 6.05
N VAL A 483 -31.70 7.48 5.47
CA VAL A 483 -30.44 7.71 6.18
C VAL A 483 -30.25 9.22 6.35
N GLU A 484 -30.13 9.67 7.59
CA GLU A 484 -29.98 11.09 7.93
C GLU A 484 -28.85 11.27 8.96
N LEU A 485 -28.05 12.31 8.74
CA LEU A 485 -27.09 12.85 9.69
C LEU A 485 -27.36 14.34 9.83
N VAL A 486 -27.70 14.80 11.03
CA VAL A 486 -28.04 16.20 11.33
C VAL A 486 -27.27 16.68 12.56
N GLY A 487 -26.98 17.98 12.64
CA GLY A 487 -26.39 18.56 13.86
C GLY A 487 -27.43 18.58 14.98
N ILE A 488 -26.99 18.59 16.23
CA ILE A 488 -27.85 18.83 17.39
C ILE A 488 -27.34 20.00 18.23
N ASP A 489 -28.27 20.82 18.73
CA ASP A 489 -27.97 21.94 19.64
C ASP A 489 -27.90 21.50 21.12
N GLU A 490 -27.68 22.46 22.02
CA GLU A 490 -27.60 22.23 23.47
C GLU A 490 -28.88 21.62 24.09
N ASP A 491 -30.02 21.78 23.42
CA ASP A 491 -31.32 21.25 23.83
C ASP A 491 -31.63 19.88 23.17
N GLY A 492 -30.77 19.40 22.26
CA GLY A 492 -30.92 18.16 21.51
C GLY A 492 -31.83 18.25 20.29
N ASP A 493 -32.20 19.46 19.88
CA ASP A 493 -33.00 19.72 18.69
C ASP A 493 -32.14 19.66 17.43
N ALA A 494 -32.71 19.14 16.34
CA ALA A 494 -32.00 18.96 15.09
C ALA A 494 -31.77 20.30 14.38
N ILE A 495 -30.51 20.59 14.03
CA ILE A 495 -30.04 21.78 13.32
C ILE A 495 -29.25 21.38 12.06
N GLU A 496 -29.01 22.35 11.17
CA GLU A 496 -28.03 22.15 10.10
C GLU A 496 -26.64 21.96 10.71
N ILE A 497 -25.83 21.09 10.09
CA ILE A 497 -24.47 20.81 10.56
C ILE A 497 -23.61 22.07 10.35
N ASP A 498 -23.17 22.68 11.45
CA ASP A 498 -22.25 23.83 11.49
C ASP A 498 -21.22 23.60 12.61
N GLU A 499 -19.93 23.56 12.24
CA GLU A 499 -18.79 23.30 13.13
C GLU A 499 -18.69 24.29 14.32
N GLU A 500 -19.34 25.46 14.27
CA GLU A 500 -19.33 26.43 15.37
C GLU A 500 -20.56 26.34 16.30
N GLU A 501 -21.67 25.73 15.87
CA GLU A 501 -22.96 25.75 16.60
C GLU A 501 -23.48 24.37 17.01
N SER A 502 -22.97 23.27 16.44
CA SER A 502 -23.37 21.91 16.83
C SER A 502 -22.60 21.41 18.06
N GLU A 503 -23.33 20.92 19.07
CA GLU A 503 -22.75 20.22 20.24
C GLU A 503 -22.57 18.71 19.96
N GLY A 504 -23.07 18.24 18.81
CA GLY A 504 -23.01 16.84 18.38
C GLY A 504 -23.81 16.56 17.12
N PHE A 505 -24.04 15.29 16.83
CA PHE A 505 -24.80 14.82 15.67
C PHE A 505 -25.88 13.82 16.05
N ARG A 506 -26.97 13.80 15.29
CA ARG A 506 -27.95 12.71 15.31
C ARG A 506 -27.83 11.91 14.03
N PHE A 507 -27.50 10.64 14.18
CA PHE A 507 -27.44 9.67 13.09
C PHE A 507 -28.66 8.75 13.13
N SER A 508 -29.35 8.59 11.99
CA SER A 508 -30.53 7.73 11.90
C SER A 508 -30.70 7.04 10.55
N PHE A 509 -31.39 5.90 10.55
CA PHE A 509 -31.80 5.18 9.34
C PHE A 509 -33.04 4.30 9.62
N VAL A 510 -33.71 3.86 8.55
CA VAL A 510 -34.83 2.91 8.61
C VAL A 510 -34.39 1.55 8.08
N HIS A 511 -34.65 0.49 8.86
CA HIS A 511 -34.40 -0.91 8.47
C HIS A 511 -35.59 -1.79 8.87
N GLY A 512 -36.08 -2.62 7.95
CA GLY A 512 -37.21 -3.52 8.23
C GLY A 512 -38.49 -2.80 8.68
N GLY A 513 -38.67 -1.53 8.29
CA GLY A 513 -39.78 -0.66 8.72
C GLY A 513 -39.64 -0.10 10.14
N SER A 514 -38.51 -0.31 10.81
CA SER A 514 -38.18 0.29 12.10
C SER A 514 -37.17 1.43 11.91
N SER A 515 -37.38 2.55 12.58
CA SER A 515 -36.41 3.64 12.63
C SER A 515 -35.43 3.42 13.77
N HIS A 516 -34.15 3.59 13.47
CA HIS A 516 -33.03 3.53 14.40
C HIS A 516 -32.37 4.91 14.44
N SER A 517 -32.08 5.41 15.63
CA SER A 517 -31.51 6.75 15.81
C SER A 517 -30.61 6.76 17.04
N TRP A 518 -29.47 7.45 16.93
CA TRP A 518 -28.52 7.68 18.01
C TRP A 518 -28.08 9.14 17.99
N ASP A 519 -27.88 9.70 19.18
CA ASP A 519 -27.32 11.04 19.39
C ASP A 519 -25.86 10.86 19.83
N THR A 520 -24.94 11.55 19.17
CA THR A 520 -23.49 11.46 19.39
C THR A 520 -22.97 12.81 19.83
N GLU A 521 -22.10 12.84 20.84
CA GLU A 521 -21.38 14.06 21.20
C GLU A 521 -20.29 14.35 20.14
N ASP A 522 -20.00 15.62 19.86
CA ASP A 522 -18.86 15.99 19.01
C ASP A 522 -17.55 15.71 19.77
N ASN A 523 -17.04 14.49 19.63
CA ASN A 523 -15.82 14.04 20.29
C ASN A 523 -14.55 14.39 19.49
N GLY A 524 -14.65 15.19 18.41
CA GLY A 524 -13.53 15.48 17.50
C GLY A 524 -13.32 14.35 16.49
N ASP A 525 -12.07 13.89 16.32
CA ASP A 525 -11.67 12.95 15.25
C ASP A 525 -11.98 11.46 15.52
N TYR A 526 -12.96 11.15 16.39
CA TYR A 526 -13.21 9.78 16.89
C TYR A 526 -14.64 9.28 16.61
N LEU A 527 -14.78 7.99 16.25
CA LEU A 527 -16.08 7.31 16.15
C LEU A 527 -16.57 6.83 17.53
N ASP A 528 -17.86 6.98 17.79
CA ASP A 528 -18.52 6.38 18.95
C ASP A 528 -18.75 4.87 18.68
N ILE A 529 -18.05 4.06 19.47
CA ILE A 529 -18.10 2.59 19.36
C ILE A 529 -19.48 2.06 19.75
N GLU A 530 -20.21 2.69 20.68
CA GLU A 530 -21.55 2.26 21.07
C GLU A 530 -22.56 2.46 19.94
N VAL A 531 -22.46 3.60 19.23
CA VAL A 531 -23.28 3.90 18.05
C VAL A 531 -23.00 2.89 16.95
N THR A 532 -21.73 2.58 16.72
CA THR A 532 -21.32 1.62 15.70
C THR A 532 -21.80 0.20 15.99
N ALA A 533 -21.62 -0.27 17.22
CA ALA A 533 -22.15 -1.56 17.66
C ALA A 533 -23.68 -1.60 17.57
N GLY A 534 -24.35 -0.51 17.96
CA GLY A 534 -25.80 -0.34 17.81
C GLY A 534 -26.27 -0.48 16.36
N MET A 535 -25.56 0.16 15.43
CA MET A 535 -25.81 0.08 14.00
C MET A 535 -25.62 -1.35 13.48
N ALA A 536 -24.48 -1.99 13.76
CA ALA A 536 -24.20 -3.37 13.36
C ALA A 536 -25.27 -4.35 13.87
N HIS A 537 -25.73 -4.16 15.11
CA HIS A 537 -26.76 -4.97 15.74
C HIS A 537 -28.18 -4.71 15.22
N ALA A 538 -28.46 -3.54 14.66
CA ALA A 538 -29.75 -3.23 14.07
C ALA A 538 -29.96 -3.96 12.73
N LEU A 539 -28.90 -4.18 11.96
CA LEU A 539 -28.98 -4.74 10.61
C LEU A 539 -29.21 -6.26 10.63
N ARG A 540 -30.27 -6.71 9.95
CA ARG A 540 -30.64 -8.13 9.83
C ARG A 540 -31.04 -8.47 8.39
N PRO A 541 -30.78 -9.70 7.92
CA PRO A 541 -31.29 -10.14 6.63
C PRO A 541 -32.80 -9.95 6.52
N ALA A 542 -33.28 -9.53 5.35
CA ALA A 542 -34.71 -9.44 5.06
C ALA A 542 -35.40 -10.82 5.09
N ASP A 543 -34.66 -11.89 4.76
CA ASP A 543 -35.10 -13.26 4.95
C ASP A 543 -34.89 -13.70 6.41
N PRO A 544 -35.95 -13.90 7.21
CA PRO A 544 -35.83 -14.29 8.61
C PRO A 544 -35.26 -15.71 8.81
N SER A 545 -35.13 -16.51 7.74
CA SER A 545 -34.48 -17.82 7.79
C SER A 545 -32.96 -17.75 7.63
N ASP A 546 -32.41 -16.60 7.23
CA ASP A 546 -30.98 -16.36 7.16
C ASP A 546 -30.45 -16.02 8.57
N PRO A 547 -29.62 -16.89 9.18
CA PRO A 547 -29.16 -16.69 10.54
C PRO A 547 -28.07 -15.62 10.66
N ARG A 548 -27.54 -15.11 9.54
CA ARG A 548 -26.35 -14.25 9.51
C ARG A 548 -26.60 -12.90 10.17
N ARG A 549 -25.59 -12.43 10.90
CA ARG A 549 -25.54 -11.13 11.59
C ARG A 549 -24.12 -10.60 11.59
N PHE A 550 -23.96 -9.31 11.84
CA PHE A 550 -22.66 -8.77 12.21
C PHE A 550 -22.30 -9.25 13.62
N VAL A 551 -21.13 -9.87 13.73
CA VAL A 551 -20.54 -10.34 14.98
C VAL A 551 -19.18 -9.69 15.09
N GLU A 552 -18.92 -9.05 16.22
CA GLU A 552 -17.63 -8.44 16.53
C GLU A 552 -16.61 -9.52 16.89
N VAL A 553 -15.43 -9.46 16.29
CA VAL A 553 -14.38 -10.47 16.47
C VAL A 553 -13.07 -9.79 16.85
N GLY A 554 -12.42 -10.29 17.89
CA GLY A 554 -11.25 -9.66 18.50
C GLY A 554 -11.62 -8.73 19.67
N ASN A 555 -10.65 -8.46 20.57
CA ASN A 555 -10.83 -7.56 21.71
C ASN A 555 -10.25 -6.15 21.49
N ALA A 556 -9.53 -5.95 20.39
CA ALA A 556 -8.72 -4.75 20.12
C ALA A 556 -9.00 -4.14 18.74
N SER A 557 -9.87 -4.77 17.97
CA SER A 557 -10.15 -4.42 16.59
C SER A 557 -11.66 -4.30 16.45
N THR A 558 -12.09 -3.15 15.98
CA THR A 558 -13.43 -2.75 15.56
C THR A 558 -13.84 -3.47 14.27
N THR A 559 -13.60 -4.80 14.25
CA THR A 559 -13.84 -5.66 13.11
C THR A 559 -15.11 -6.49 13.31
N TYR A 560 -16.06 -6.34 12.39
CA TYR A 560 -17.33 -7.05 12.38
C TYR A 560 -17.42 -8.02 11.20
N LEU A 561 -17.75 -9.28 11.45
CA LEU A 561 -17.94 -10.29 10.41
C LEU A 561 -19.43 -10.58 10.19
N PHE A 562 -19.89 -10.57 8.94
CA PHE A 562 -21.25 -10.96 8.57
C PHE A 562 -21.35 -12.48 8.41
N ALA A 563 -21.68 -13.16 9.52
CA ALA A 563 -21.62 -14.61 9.63
C ALA A 563 -22.81 -15.17 10.42
N ASP A 564 -23.01 -16.50 10.34
CA ASP A 564 -23.86 -17.22 11.28
C ASP A 564 -23.18 -17.23 12.67
N PRO A 565 -23.76 -16.57 13.69
CA PRO A 565 -23.10 -16.39 14.98
C PRO A 565 -22.79 -17.71 15.69
N GLU A 566 -23.63 -18.74 15.56
CA GLU A 566 -23.41 -20.02 16.25
C GLU A 566 -22.19 -20.74 15.67
N LYS A 567 -22.07 -20.72 14.33
CA LYS A 567 -20.96 -21.35 13.62
C LYS A 567 -19.66 -20.59 13.77
N LEU A 568 -19.72 -19.26 13.76
CA LEU A 568 -18.55 -18.42 13.98
C LEU A 568 -18.02 -18.62 15.40
N SER A 569 -18.93 -18.65 16.38
CA SER A 569 -18.59 -18.95 17.77
C SER A 569 -17.98 -20.32 17.98
N GLU A 570 -18.47 -21.33 17.25
CA GLU A 570 -17.87 -22.67 17.25
C GLU A 570 -16.42 -22.64 16.75
N PHE A 571 -16.15 -21.93 15.65
CA PHE A 571 -14.80 -21.76 15.12
C PHE A 571 -13.90 -20.98 16.10
N CYS A 572 -14.38 -19.84 16.61
CA CYS A 572 -13.64 -18.96 17.50
C CYS A 572 -13.25 -19.68 18.80
N LYS A 573 -14.19 -20.41 19.43
CA LYS A 573 -13.92 -21.19 20.65
C LYS A 573 -12.90 -22.31 20.44
N ARG A 574 -12.91 -22.97 19.28
CA ARG A 574 -11.93 -24.03 18.96
C ARG A 574 -10.53 -23.49 18.71
N ASN A 575 -10.44 -22.26 18.23
CA ASN A 575 -9.21 -21.62 17.80
C ASN A 575 -8.76 -20.48 18.73
N GLY A 576 -9.39 -20.37 19.91
CA GLY A 576 -9.08 -19.38 20.94
C GLY A 576 -9.12 -17.95 20.44
N ILE A 577 -10.08 -17.63 19.57
CA ILE A 577 -10.39 -16.27 19.14
C ILE A 577 -11.45 -15.71 20.08
N ASP A 578 -11.22 -14.52 20.61
CA ASP A 578 -12.21 -13.83 21.45
C ASP A 578 -13.32 -13.24 20.57
N GLU A 579 -14.56 -13.37 21.02
CA GLU A 579 -15.77 -12.86 20.36
C GLU A 579 -16.56 -12.01 21.36
N ALA A 580 -17.09 -10.88 20.90
CA ALA A 580 -18.06 -10.08 21.63
C ALA A 580 -19.47 -10.35 21.07
N PHE A 581 -20.45 -10.47 21.97
CA PHE A 581 -21.85 -10.80 21.64
C PHE A 581 -22.81 -9.66 21.95
#